data_AF-A0A8T4D1Z1-F1
#
_entry.id   AF-A0A8T4D1Z1-F1
#
_cell.length_a   1.000
_cell.length_b   1.000
_cell.length_c   1.000
_cell.angle_alpha   90.00
_cell.angle_beta   90.00
_cell.angle_gamma   90.00
#
_symmetry.space_group_name_H-M   'P 1'
#
loop_
_entity.id
_entity.type
_entity.pdbx_description
1 polymer ?
#
loop_
_entity_poly.entity_id
_entity_poly.type
_entity_poly.pdbx_seq_one_letter_code
_entity_poly.pdbx_strand_id
1 'polypeptide(L)'
;MWQLAGVIIYGLPVAYRFIMGTVEIPILNFPGFWIGHYIPGNMLEKILVNAFFPGGAGGVAAEALVNNYKGKAVQGRAKYLSRLGGALLQTAAWSAFQYWGHSLTILGPWSTGSDSGNIFEYWSVFPFNFTLAAFSIFTPDVVNFAKSRLAKAYRKLSGRSSKS
;
A
#
# COMPACT_ATOMS: atom_id res chain seq x y z
N MET A 1 7.55 -10.39 -8.55
CA MET A 1 8.38 -9.81 -7.46
C MET A 1 7.69 -8.66 -6.74
N TRP A 2 7.20 -7.61 -7.42
CA TRP A 2 6.63 -6.43 -6.74
C TRP A 2 5.31 -6.71 -5.98
N GLN A 3 4.38 -7.47 -6.56
CA GLN A 3 3.18 -7.92 -5.83
C GLN A 3 3.51 -8.79 -4.61
N LEU A 4 4.54 -9.63 -4.72
CA LEU A 4 5.01 -10.50 -3.64
C LEU A 4 5.65 -9.69 -2.50
N ALA A 5 6.41 -8.64 -2.84
CA ALA A 5 6.89 -7.65 -1.87
C ALA A 5 5.72 -6.87 -1.24
N GLY A 6 4.69 -6.51 -2.00
CA GLY A 6 3.48 -5.87 -1.49
C GLY A 6 2.72 -6.76 -0.50
N VAL A 7 2.57 -8.05 -0.80
CA VAL A 7 1.97 -9.05 0.11
C VAL A 7 2.81 -9.22 1.37
N ILE A 8 4.14 -9.25 1.27
CA ILE A 8 5.04 -9.32 2.43
C ILE A 8 4.94 -8.03 3.28
N ILE A 9 4.99 -6.86 2.64
CA ILE A 9 4.88 -5.56 3.32
C ILE A 9 3.51 -5.39 3.98
N TYR A 10 2.45 -5.92 3.38
CA TYR A 10 1.10 -5.92 3.94
C TYR A 10 0.96 -6.94 5.09
N GLY A 11 1.49 -8.14 4.91
CA GLY A 11 1.35 -9.25 5.85
C GLY A 11 2.23 -9.12 7.10
N LEU A 12 3.41 -8.51 6.99
CA LEU A 12 4.34 -8.34 8.12
C LEU A 12 3.72 -7.54 9.27
N PRO A 13 3.09 -6.38 9.05
CA PRO A 13 2.35 -5.68 10.08
C PRO A 13 1.28 -6.52 10.76
N VAL A 14 0.46 -7.21 9.96
CA VAL A 14 -0.62 -8.05 10.48
C VAL A 14 -0.05 -9.18 11.35
N ALA A 15 0.94 -9.92 10.85
CA ALA A 15 1.58 -11.00 11.59
C ALA A 15 2.22 -10.50 12.89
N TYR A 16 2.91 -9.35 12.85
CA TYR A 16 3.50 -8.74 14.04
C TYR A 16 2.44 -8.39 15.09
N ARG A 17 1.32 -7.75 14.68
CA ARG A 17 0.24 -7.41 15.62
C ARG A 17 -0.43 -8.66 16.20
N PHE A 18 -0.51 -9.75 15.45
CA PHE A 18 -0.98 -11.04 15.96
C PHE A 18 -0.03 -11.66 16.98
N ILE A 19 1.28 -11.53 16.78
CA ILE A 19 2.29 -12.04 17.71
C ILE A 19 2.35 -11.18 18.99
N MET A 20 2.29 -9.86 18.85
CA MET A 20 2.50 -8.92 19.95
C MET A 20 1.23 -8.52 20.70
N GLY A 21 0.05 -8.76 20.13
CA GLY A 21 -1.23 -8.36 20.71
C GLY A 21 -1.43 -6.84 20.75
N THR A 22 -0.66 -6.05 19.98
CA THR A 22 -0.76 -4.59 19.93
C THR A 22 -1.33 -4.12 18.60
N VAL A 23 -2.08 -3.00 18.60
CA VAL A 23 -2.59 -2.37 17.36
C VAL A 23 -1.47 -1.61 16.62
N GLU A 24 -0.43 -1.21 17.32
CA GLU A 24 0.60 -0.29 16.85
C GLU A 24 1.97 -0.98 16.76
N ILE A 25 2.71 -0.69 15.68
CA ILE A 25 4.12 -1.07 15.53
C ILE A 25 4.98 0.09 16.07
N PRO A 26 5.78 -0.10 17.13
CA PRO A 26 6.45 1.00 17.83
C PRO A 26 7.36 1.87 16.94
N ILE A 27 7.99 1.29 15.91
CA ILE A 27 8.93 1.98 15.01
C ILE A 27 8.21 2.88 14.00
N LEU A 28 6.93 2.62 13.71
CA LEU A 28 6.11 3.36 12.74
C LEU A 28 5.15 4.35 13.39
N ASN A 29 5.20 4.45 14.72
CA ASN A 29 4.39 5.34 15.54
C ASN A 29 5.18 6.64 15.74
N PHE A 30 4.98 7.62 14.87
CA PHE A 30 5.60 8.94 15.06
C PHE A 30 4.85 9.66 16.19
N PRO A 31 5.49 9.96 17.34
CA PRO A 31 4.83 10.65 18.43
C PRO A 31 4.34 12.03 17.95
N GLY A 32 3.05 12.32 18.12
CA GLY A 32 2.45 13.64 17.85
C GLY A 32 1.50 13.74 16.64
N PHE A 33 1.19 12.65 15.92
CA PHE A 33 0.29 12.68 14.75
C PHE A 33 -1.13 12.16 14.98
N TRP A 34 -1.52 11.89 16.22
CA TRP A 34 -2.91 11.58 16.59
C TRP A 34 -3.75 12.87 16.67
N ILE A 35 -4.29 13.33 15.53
CA ILE A 35 -5.29 14.42 15.51
C ILE A 35 -6.68 13.77 15.54
N GLY A 36 -7.13 13.38 16.74
CA GLY A 36 -8.43 12.75 16.96
C GLY A 36 -8.64 11.43 16.19
N HIS A 37 -9.85 10.87 16.24
CA HIS A 37 -10.22 9.59 15.60
C HIS A 37 -10.17 9.61 14.05
N TYR A 38 -9.66 10.68 13.44
CA TYR A 38 -9.68 10.91 12.00
C TYR A 38 -8.33 10.60 11.33
N ILE A 39 -7.22 10.70 12.07
CA ILE A 39 -5.88 10.36 11.58
C ILE A 39 -5.38 9.12 12.31
N PRO A 40 -5.16 7.99 11.61
CA PRO A 40 -4.69 6.78 12.25
C PRO A 40 -3.25 6.97 12.77
N GLY A 41 -2.96 6.55 14.01
CA GLY A 41 -1.63 6.69 14.62
C GLY A 41 -0.49 6.02 13.85
N ASN A 42 -0.81 4.99 13.08
CA ASN A 42 0.11 4.30 12.18
C ASN A 42 0.11 4.89 10.75
N MET A 43 -0.08 6.20 10.60
CA MET A 43 -0.22 6.89 9.32
C MET A 43 0.88 6.54 8.32
N LEU A 44 2.14 6.49 8.78
CA LEU A 44 3.30 6.18 7.94
C LEU A 44 3.23 4.75 7.40
N GLU A 45 2.88 3.79 8.25
CA GLU A 45 2.63 2.41 7.84
C GLU A 45 1.52 2.36 6.81
N LYS A 46 0.41 3.07 7.06
CA LYS A 46 -0.74 3.08 6.17
C LYS A 46 -0.43 3.69 4.81
N ILE A 47 0.36 4.76 4.76
CA ILE A 47 0.88 5.35 3.52
C ILE A 47 1.76 4.34 2.78
N LEU A 48 2.73 3.73 3.47
CA LEU A 48 3.64 2.77 2.88
C LEU A 48 2.88 1.57 2.32
N VAL A 49 2.01 0.97 3.12
CA VAL A 49 1.21 -0.20 2.72
C VAL A 49 0.33 0.15 1.53
N ASN A 50 -0.48 1.23 1.58
CA ASN A 50 -1.34 1.65 0.47
C ASN A 50 -0.58 2.01 -0.80
N ALA A 51 0.66 2.50 -0.68
CA ALA A 51 1.51 2.78 -1.84
C ALA A 51 1.77 1.51 -2.67
N PHE A 52 1.81 0.33 -2.03
CA PHE A 52 1.97 -0.96 -2.71
C PHE A 52 0.63 -1.69 -2.92
N PHE A 53 -0.27 -1.70 -1.94
CA PHE A 53 -1.55 -2.39 -1.97
C PHE A 53 -2.58 -1.74 -1.04
N PRO A 54 -3.86 -1.54 -1.44
CA PRO A 54 -4.47 -1.97 -2.70
C PRO A 54 -4.17 -1.05 -3.89
N GLY A 55 -3.92 0.24 -3.65
CA GLY A 55 -3.83 1.26 -4.71
C GLY A 55 -2.74 0.98 -5.74
N GLY A 56 -1.50 0.74 -5.29
CA GLY A 56 -0.39 0.45 -6.19
C GLY A 56 -0.69 -0.78 -7.07
N ALA A 57 -1.05 -1.90 -6.45
CA ALA A 57 -1.33 -3.15 -7.13
C ALA A 57 -2.41 -2.98 -8.22
N GLY A 58 -3.50 -2.30 -7.90
CA GLY A 58 -4.56 -1.97 -8.85
C GLY A 58 -4.04 -1.14 -10.03
N GLY A 59 -3.23 -0.12 -9.75
CA GLY A 59 -2.69 0.75 -10.80
C GLY A 59 -1.78 0.01 -11.77
N VAL A 60 -0.88 -0.84 -11.28
CA VAL A 60 0.00 -1.66 -12.14
C VAL A 60 -0.79 -2.69 -12.93
N ALA A 61 -1.78 -3.34 -12.32
CA ALA A 61 -2.62 -4.31 -13.01
C ALA A 61 -3.40 -3.66 -14.17
N ALA A 62 -3.99 -2.48 -13.95
CA ALA A 62 -4.70 -1.75 -14.99
C ALA A 62 -3.77 -1.22 -16.09
N GLU A 63 -2.58 -0.71 -15.75
CA GLU A 63 -1.58 -0.34 -16.75
C GLU A 63 -1.20 -1.54 -17.63
N ALA A 64 -0.92 -2.69 -17.02
CA ALA A 64 -0.58 -3.93 -17.74
C ALA A 64 -1.72 -4.40 -18.65
N LEU A 65 -2.97 -4.37 -18.17
CA LEU A 65 -4.15 -4.72 -18.96
C LEU A 65 -4.31 -3.81 -20.17
N VAL A 66 -4.19 -2.49 -19.98
CA VAL A 66 -4.32 -1.53 -21.09
C VAL A 66 -3.16 -1.65 -22.08
N ASN A 67 -1.94 -1.91 -21.60
CA ASN A 67 -0.78 -2.18 -22.46
C ASN A 67 -1.03 -3.39 -23.36
N ASN A 68 -1.53 -4.48 -22.80
CA ASN A 68 -1.83 -5.70 -23.54
C ASN A 68 -2.95 -5.48 -24.55
N TYR A 69 -4.02 -4.78 -24.14
CA TYR A 69 -5.15 -4.48 -25.02
C TYR A 69 -4.77 -3.61 -26.22
N LYS A 70 -3.89 -2.62 -26.02
CA LYS A 70 -3.43 -1.72 -27.10
C LYS A 70 -2.26 -2.27 -27.90
N GLY A 71 -1.67 -3.40 -27.49
CA GLY A 71 -0.46 -3.96 -28.10
C GLY A 71 0.79 -3.08 -28.00
N LYS A 72 0.75 -2.02 -27.18
CA LYS A 72 1.86 -1.06 -27.00
C LYS A 72 1.84 -0.45 -25.60
N ALA A 73 3.01 -0.08 -25.12
CA ALA A 73 3.15 0.59 -23.83
C ALA A 73 2.42 1.94 -23.82
N VAL A 74 1.51 2.14 -22.87
CA VAL A 74 0.85 3.42 -22.64
C VAL A 74 1.82 4.42 -22.02
N GLN A 75 1.71 5.68 -22.44
CA GLN A 75 2.61 6.74 -22.04
C GLN A 75 1.84 7.99 -21.59
N GLY A 76 2.56 8.89 -20.90
CA GLY A 76 2.04 10.19 -20.48
C GLY A 76 0.75 10.09 -19.67
N ARG A 77 -0.24 10.92 -20.01
CA ARG A 77 -1.53 10.99 -19.29
C ARG A 77 -2.31 9.68 -19.33
N ALA A 78 -2.29 8.97 -20.45
CA ALA A 78 -3.03 7.71 -20.60
C ALA A 78 -2.52 6.62 -19.63
N LYS A 79 -1.21 6.60 -19.37
CA LYS A 79 -0.59 5.72 -18.37
C LYS A 79 -1.08 6.03 -16.95
N TYR A 80 -1.09 7.30 -16.56
CA TYR A 80 -1.53 7.67 -15.21
C TYR A 80 -3.03 7.53 -15.02
N LEU A 81 -3.84 7.76 -16.06
CA LEU A 81 -5.28 7.51 -16.03
C LEU A 81 -5.61 6.03 -15.89
N SER A 82 -4.92 5.14 -16.61
CA SER A 82 -5.14 3.70 -16.44
C SER A 82 -4.74 3.25 -15.04
N ARG A 83 -3.61 3.75 -14.53
CA ARG A 83 -3.19 3.49 -13.14
C ARG A 83 -4.19 4.00 -12.13
N LEU A 84 -4.71 5.22 -12.29
CA LEU A 84 -5.68 5.80 -11.38
C LEU A 84 -6.98 4.97 -11.36
N GLY A 85 -7.51 4.62 -12.54
CA GLY A 85 -8.68 3.77 -12.64
C GLY A 85 -8.49 2.43 -11.94
N GLY A 86 -7.35 1.77 -12.18
CA GLY A 86 -7.00 0.52 -11.51
C GLY A 86 -6.85 0.65 -9.99
N ALA A 87 -6.16 1.70 -9.54
CA ALA A 87 -5.95 1.97 -8.11
C ALA A 87 -7.27 2.20 -7.37
N LEU A 88 -8.16 3.01 -7.95
CA LEU A 88 -9.46 3.30 -7.36
C LEU A 88 -10.38 2.08 -7.36
N LEU A 89 -10.44 1.31 -8.46
CA LEU A 89 -11.25 0.08 -8.53
C LEU A 89 -10.78 -0.97 -7.53
N GLN A 90 -9.47 -1.22 -7.45
CA GLN A 90 -8.91 -2.17 -6.50
C GLN A 90 -9.15 -1.71 -5.05
N THR A 91 -9.01 -0.41 -4.78
CA THR A 91 -9.27 0.15 -3.45
C THR A 91 -10.73 0.09 -3.07
N ALA A 92 -11.64 0.27 -4.03
CA ALA A 92 -13.08 0.10 -3.81
C ALA A 92 -13.42 -1.35 -3.48
N ALA A 93 -12.90 -2.31 -4.25
CA ALA A 93 -13.08 -3.73 -3.97
C ALA A 93 -12.52 -4.11 -2.59
N TRP A 94 -11.34 -3.60 -2.24
CA TRP A 94 -10.74 -3.82 -0.92
C TRP A 94 -11.57 -3.20 0.21
N SER A 95 -12.05 -1.96 0.02
CA SER A 95 -12.89 -1.27 1.03
C SER A 95 -14.22 -1.98 1.23
N ALA A 96 -14.83 -2.52 0.16
CA ALA A 96 -16.02 -3.35 0.26
C ALA A 96 -15.76 -4.64 1.04
N PHE A 97 -14.63 -5.31 0.77
CA PHE A 97 -14.20 -6.48 1.53
C PHE A 97 -13.97 -6.15 3.02
N GLN A 98 -13.29 -5.04 3.32
CA GLN A 98 -13.06 -4.56 4.68
C GLN A 98 -14.39 -4.25 5.39
N TYR A 99 -15.31 -3.56 4.70
CA TYR A 99 -16.63 -3.26 5.25
C TYR A 99 -17.41 -4.52 5.59
N TRP A 100 -17.42 -5.51 4.69
CA TRP A 100 -18.06 -6.79 4.93
C TRP A 100 -17.40 -7.55 6.07
N GLY A 101 -16.07 -7.63 6.11
CA GLY A 101 -15.37 -8.26 7.23
C GLY A 101 -15.66 -7.57 8.56
N HIS A 102 -15.74 -6.24 8.54
CA HIS A 102 -16.06 -5.45 9.73
C HIS A 102 -17.47 -5.76 10.25
N SER A 103 -18.46 -5.96 9.37
CA SER A 103 -19.83 -6.31 9.79
C SER A 103 -19.95 -7.70 10.44
N LEU A 104 -18.96 -8.58 10.23
CA LEU A 104 -18.87 -9.88 10.90
C LEU A 104 -18.32 -9.79 12.33
N THR A 105 -17.94 -8.58 12.80
CA THR A 105 -17.45 -8.34 14.17
C THR A 105 -16.28 -9.24 14.59
N ILE A 106 -15.42 -9.60 13.63
CA ILE A 106 -14.27 -10.47 13.90
C ILE A 106 -13.25 -9.69 14.74
N LEU A 107 -13.11 -10.11 16.00
CA LEU A 107 -12.23 -9.47 16.97
C LEU A 107 -10.77 -9.77 16.68
N GLY A 108 -9.93 -8.73 16.82
CA GLY A 108 -8.49 -8.87 16.73
C GLY A 108 -7.85 -9.33 18.03
N PRO A 109 -6.59 -9.80 17.97
CA PRO A 109 -5.83 -10.23 19.14
C PRO A 109 -5.52 -9.11 20.13
N TRP A 110 -5.75 -7.85 19.74
CA TRP A 110 -5.67 -6.64 20.57
C TRP A 110 -7.02 -6.23 21.20
N SER A 111 -8.04 -7.10 21.14
CA SER A 111 -9.37 -6.87 21.75
C SER A 111 -9.42 -7.18 23.25
N THR A 112 -8.27 -7.27 23.93
CA THR A 112 -8.19 -7.55 25.37
C THR A 112 -8.49 -6.28 26.19
N GLY A 113 -9.77 -5.89 26.25
CA GLY A 113 -10.25 -4.75 27.03
C GLY A 113 -11.61 -4.23 26.57
N SER A 114 -12.05 -3.10 27.13
CA SER A 114 -13.31 -2.41 26.81
C SER A 114 -13.39 -1.80 25.40
N ASP A 115 -12.31 -1.86 24.61
CA ASP A 115 -12.29 -1.47 23.21
C ASP A 115 -12.28 -2.71 22.30
N SER A 116 -13.43 -3.02 21.71
CA SER A 116 -13.58 -4.12 20.76
C SER A 116 -12.92 -3.78 19.42
N GLY A 117 -11.61 -3.99 19.32
CA GLY A 117 -10.86 -3.79 18.08
C GLY A 117 -11.19 -4.86 17.03
N ASN A 118 -11.92 -4.48 15.98
CA ASN A 118 -12.15 -5.34 14.81
C ASN A 118 -10.86 -5.49 13.99
N ILE A 119 -10.59 -6.67 13.42
CA ILE A 119 -9.43 -6.85 12.52
C ILE A 119 -9.58 -6.10 11.20
N PHE A 120 -10.82 -5.79 10.82
CA PHE A 120 -11.16 -5.06 9.61
C PHE A 120 -11.35 -3.57 9.89
N GLU A 121 -10.99 -2.78 8.89
CA GLU A 121 -11.07 -1.32 8.95
C GLU A 121 -12.52 -0.82 9.01
N TYR A 122 -12.76 0.22 9.83
CA TYR A 122 -14.05 0.90 9.89
C TYR A 122 -14.27 1.82 8.68
N TRP A 123 -15.52 2.07 8.29
CA TRP A 123 -15.82 2.84 7.07
C TRP A 123 -15.28 4.27 7.08
N SER A 124 -15.07 4.87 8.26
CA SER A 124 -14.55 6.24 8.40
C SER A 124 -13.15 6.42 7.80
N VAL A 125 -12.36 5.33 7.66
CA VAL A 125 -11.01 5.40 7.08
C VAL A 125 -10.98 5.22 5.55
N PHE A 126 -12.09 4.86 4.92
CA PHE A 126 -12.11 4.61 3.47
C PHE A 126 -11.79 5.84 2.63
N PRO A 127 -12.31 7.05 2.91
CA PRO A 127 -11.92 8.25 2.15
C PRO A 127 -10.41 8.48 2.13
N PHE A 128 -9.75 8.15 3.25
CA PHE A 128 -8.30 8.21 3.33
C PHE A 128 -7.62 7.15 2.46
N ASN A 129 -8.12 5.91 2.44
CA ASN A 129 -7.62 4.87 1.53
C ASN A 129 -7.73 5.27 0.06
N PHE A 130 -8.86 5.87 -0.36
CA PHE A 130 -9.02 6.38 -1.73
C PHE A 130 -8.05 7.51 -2.06
N THR A 131 -7.78 8.39 -1.10
CA THR A 131 -6.78 9.45 -1.25
C THR A 131 -5.39 8.87 -1.46
N LEU A 132 -5.00 7.89 -0.64
CA LEU A 132 -3.72 7.21 -0.79
C LEU A 132 -3.63 6.41 -2.09
N ALA A 133 -4.73 5.80 -2.53
CA ALA A 133 -4.80 5.10 -3.80
C ALA A 133 -4.53 6.05 -4.98
N ALA A 134 -5.08 7.27 -4.95
CA ALA A 134 -4.81 8.26 -5.98
C ALA A 134 -3.32 8.66 -6.04
N PHE A 135 -2.64 8.75 -4.89
CA PHE A 135 -1.20 9.01 -4.85
C PHE A 135 -0.35 7.79 -5.24
N SER A 136 -0.83 6.57 -4.99
CA SER A 136 -0.10 5.33 -5.26
C SER A 136 0.20 5.07 -6.75
N ILE A 137 -0.46 5.79 -7.66
CA ILE A 137 -0.21 5.69 -9.12
C ILE A 137 1.24 6.05 -9.49
N PHE A 138 1.93 6.80 -8.63
CA PHE A 138 3.34 7.17 -8.81
C PHE A 138 4.32 6.16 -8.19
N THR A 139 3.86 5.28 -7.31
CA THR A 139 4.72 4.30 -6.62
C THR A 139 5.59 3.49 -7.59
N PRO A 140 5.07 2.94 -8.72
CA PRO A 140 5.91 2.16 -9.62
C PRO A 140 7.07 2.98 -10.20
N ASP A 141 6.85 4.27 -10.46
CA ASP A 141 7.88 5.14 -11.03
C ASP A 141 8.92 5.52 -9.96
N VAL A 142 8.50 5.80 -8.73
CA VAL A 142 9.40 6.02 -7.59
C VAL A 142 10.26 4.79 -7.31
N VAL A 143 9.65 3.59 -7.30
CA VAL A 143 10.37 2.33 -7.09
C VAL A 143 11.37 2.07 -8.22
N ASN A 144 10.98 2.28 -9.47
CA ASN A 144 11.89 2.12 -10.61
C ASN A 144 13.05 3.12 -10.55
N PHE A 145 12.77 4.37 -10.17
CA PHE A 145 13.79 5.39 -9.97
C PHE A 145 14.78 4.97 -8.86
N ALA A 146 14.27 4.57 -7.68
CA ALA A 146 15.09 4.10 -6.57
C ALA A 146 15.95 2.90 -6.96
N LYS A 147 15.36 1.89 -7.62
CA LYS A 147 16.06 0.72 -8.15
C LYS A 147 17.19 1.13 -9.10
N SER A 148 16.94 2.07 -10.01
CA SER A 148 17.96 2.55 -10.95
C SER A 148 19.15 3.22 -10.25
N ARG A 149 18.88 3.99 -9.19
CA ARG A 149 19.90 4.66 -8.38
C ARG A 149 20.72 3.66 -7.57
N LEU A 150 20.05 2.70 -6.91
CA LEU A 150 20.71 1.63 -6.17
C LEU A 150 21.56 0.75 -7.10
N ALA A 151 21.06 0.39 -8.26
CA ALA A 151 21.83 -0.39 -9.24
C ALA A 151 23.05 0.38 -9.77
N LYS A 152 22.98 1.70 -9.89
CA LYS A 152 24.14 2.55 -10.23
C LYS A 152 25.15 2.62 -9.08
N ALA A 153 24.68 2.83 -7.85
CA ALA A 153 25.53 2.84 -6.66
C ALA A 153 26.25 1.50 -6.47
N TYR A 154 25.51 0.38 -6.57
CA TYR A 154 26.07 -0.97 -6.49
C TYR A 154 27.12 -1.23 -7.57
N ARG A 155 26.87 -0.84 -8.83
CA ARG A 155 27.87 -0.97 -9.90
C ARG A 155 29.13 -0.16 -9.63
N LYS A 156 28.98 1.06 -9.10
CA LYS A 156 30.10 1.92 -8.71
C LYS A 156 30.92 1.31 -7.56
N LEU A 157 30.26 0.73 -6.57
CA LEU A 157 30.90 0.11 -5.39
C LEU A 157 31.53 -1.25 -5.71
N SER A 158 30.93 -2.04 -6.58
CA SER A 158 31.42 -3.38 -6.96
C SER A 158 32.56 -3.37 -7.99
N GLY A 159 33.06 -2.19 -8.40
CA GLY A 159 34.13 -2.06 -9.38
C GLY A 159 33.78 -2.54 -10.80
N ARG A 160 32.55 -3.02 -11.03
CA ARG A 160 32.02 -3.33 -12.37
C ARG A 160 31.66 -2.03 -13.09
N SER A 161 32.70 -1.30 -13.48
CA SER A 161 32.59 -0.25 -14.49
C SER A 161 32.10 -0.90 -15.78
N SER A 162 30.95 -0.45 -16.29
CA SER A 162 30.43 -0.89 -17.58
C SER A 162 31.42 -0.47 -18.66
N LYS A 163 32.20 -1.42 -19.18
CA LYS A 163 32.76 -1.27 -20.51
C LYS A 163 31.57 -1.31 -21.48
N SER A 164 31.32 -0.14 -22.08
CA SER A 164 30.60 0.15 -23.33
C SER A 164 29.34 -0.67 -23.61
#